data_AF-A0A5M5BT43-F1
#
_entry.id   AF-A0A5M5BT43-F1
#
_cell.length_a   1.000
_cell.length_b   1.000
_cell.length_c   1.000
_cell.angle_alpha   90.00
_cell.angle_beta   90.00
_cell.angle_gamma   90.00
#
_symmetry.space_group_name_H-M   'P 1'
#
loop_
_entity.id
_entity.type
_entity.pdbx_description
1 polymer ?
#
loop_
_entity_poly.entity_id
_entity_poly.type
_entity_poly.pdbx_seq_one_letter_code
_entity_poly.pdbx_strand_id
1 'polypeptide(L)'
;MYNSIKRCIMKILEKINFRQPKYMLPAILYFPLLGTSYFIFDLFQTETIEIQDKALQTTAFLNPELPGAQIKDDGIGSKYENMAKSWGKIQDYSAVDNIDREEPDKNKEEYESKYTQDDIDLLTEDHQEKAAAAEIASAKTREQEALAELEKALAEARLRGQNATVPPAETDTAN
;
A
#
# COMPACT_ATOMS: atom_id res chain seq x y z
N MET A 1 -4.42 -38.98 -29.33
CA MET A 1 -5.50 -38.22 -28.67
C MET A 1 -5.68 -36.81 -29.26
N TYR A 2 -4.63 -35.99 -29.31
CA TYR A 2 -4.65 -34.61 -29.84
C TYR A 2 -5.28 -34.45 -31.24
N ASN A 3 -4.90 -35.30 -32.20
CA ASN A 3 -5.43 -35.23 -33.57
C ASN A 3 -6.94 -35.53 -33.69
N SER A 4 -7.49 -36.30 -32.75
CA SER A 4 -8.93 -36.59 -32.72
C SER A 4 -9.72 -35.38 -32.19
N ILE A 5 -9.20 -34.71 -31.17
CA ILE A 5 -9.80 -33.51 -30.57
C ILE A 5 -9.78 -32.36 -31.58
N LYS A 6 -8.64 -32.11 -32.25
CA LYS A 6 -8.52 -31.06 -33.29
C LYS A 6 -9.54 -31.25 -34.42
N ARG A 7 -9.73 -32.50 -34.86
CA ARG A 7 -10.69 -32.84 -35.92
C ARG A 7 -12.15 -32.64 -35.47
N CYS A 8 -12.44 -32.84 -34.18
CA CYS A 8 -13.76 -32.59 -33.61
C CYS A 8 -14.07 -31.09 -33.51
N ILE A 9 -13.11 -30.29 -33.02
CA ILE A 9 -13.24 -28.83 -32.91
C ILE A 9 -13.48 -28.19 -34.29
N MET A 10 -12.74 -28.62 -35.32
CA MET A 10 -12.90 -28.06 -36.67
C MET A 10 -14.29 -28.32 -37.26
N LYS A 11 -14.85 -29.52 -37.04
CA LYS A 11 -16.22 -29.86 -37.46
C LYS A 11 -17.30 -29.02 -36.76
N ILE A 12 -17.04 -28.59 -35.52
CA ILE A 12 -17.97 -27.74 -34.76
C ILE A 12 -17.91 -26.31 -35.31
N LEU A 13 -16.72 -25.79 -35.58
CA LEU A 13 -16.54 -24.44 -36.14
C LEU A 13 -17.12 -24.30 -37.55
N GLU A 14 -16.97 -25.32 -38.41
CA GLU A 14 -17.56 -25.35 -39.76
C GLU A 14 -19.09 -25.37 -39.76
N LYS A 15 -19.72 -25.86 -38.68
CA LYS A 15 -21.17 -25.95 -38.53
C LYS A 15 -21.80 -24.63 -38.06
N ILE A 16 -21.00 -23.67 -37.60
CA ILE A 16 -21.48 -22.38 -37.08
C ILE A 16 -21.56 -21.36 -38.22
N ASN A 17 -22.69 -20.67 -38.34
CA ASN A 17 -22.87 -19.61 -39.31
C ASN A 17 -22.51 -18.25 -38.68
N PHE A 18 -21.25 -17.83 -38.84
CA PHE A 18 -20.71 -16.58 -38.27
C PHE A 18 -21.34 -15.30 -38.83
N ARG A 19 -22.16 -15.39 -39.89
CA ARG A 19 -22.93 -14.25 -40.42
C ARG A 19 -24.27 -14.02 -39.71
N GLN A 20 -24.75 -14.97 -38.92
CA GLN A 20 -25.98 -14.77 -38.15
C GLN A 20 -25.70 -13.91 -36.91
N PRO A 21 -26.55 -12.93 -36.57
CA PRO A 21 -26.32 -12.03 -35.44
C PRO A 21 -26.16 -12.77 -34.10
N LYS A 22 -26.81 -13.94 -33.96
CA LYS A 22 -26.68 -14.82 -32.80
C LYS A 22 -25.24 -15.27 -32.51
N TYR A 23 -24.42 -15.44 -33.55
CA TYR A 23 -23.02 -15.88 -33.43
C TYR A 23 -22.02 -14.77 -33.75
N MET A 24 -22.42 -13.77 -34.55
CA MET A 24 -21.63 -12.59 -34.88
C MET A 24 -21.47 -11.64 -33.69
N LEU A 25 -22.53 -11.42 -32.92
CA LEU A 25 -22.51 -10.48 -31.78
C LEU A 25 -21.56 -10.94 -30.65
N PRO A 26 -21.56 -12.22 -30.24
CA PRO A 26 -20.53 -12.73 -29.34
C PRO A 26 -19.13 -12.61 -29.94
N ALA A 27 -18.94 -12.91 -31.22
CA ALA A 27 -17.61 -12.83 -31.84
C ALA A 27 -17.06 -11.40 -31.85
N ILE A 28 -17.88 -10.41 -32.23
CA ILE A 28 -17.50 -8.99 -32.21
C ILE A 28 -17.30 -8.48 -30.79
N LEU A 29 -17.98 -9.03 -29.79
CA LEU A 29 -17.80 -8.61 -28.39
C LEU A 29 -16.56 -9.23 -27.75
N TYR A 30 -16.39 -10.55 -27.86
CA TYR A 30 -15.33 -11.27 -27.15
C TYR A 30 -13.94 -11.10 -27.77
N PHE A 31 -13.84 -11.03 -29.10
CA PHE A 31 -12.53 -10.90 -29.77
C PHE A 31 -11.79 -9.62 -29.40
N PRO A 32 -12.40 -8.41 -29.45
CA PRO A 32 -11.75 -7.21 -28.97
C PRO A 32 -11.60 -7.22 -27.46
N LEU A 33 -12.54 -7.78 -26.68
CA LEU A 33 -12.39 -7.84 -25.22
C LEU A 33 -11.16 -8.66 -24.80
N LEU A 34 -10.92 -9.80 -25.45
CA LEU A 34 -9.73 -10.63 -25.24
C LEU A 34 -8.45 -9.95 -25.78
N GLY A 35 -8.55 -9.30 -26.95
CA GLY A 35 -7.42 -8.59 -27.56
C GLY A 35 -7.01 -7.35 -26.77
N THR A 36 -7.96 -6.55 -26.28
CA THR A 36 -7.71 -5.38 -25.45
C THR A 36 -7.25 -5.80 -24.06
N SER A 37 -7.81 -6.87 -23.47
CA SER A 37 -7.28 -7.38 -22.20
C SER A 37 -5.82 -7.81 -22.36
N TYR A 38 -5.48 -8.52 -23.43
CA TYR A 38 -4.09 -8.91 -23.72
C TYR A 38 -3.20 -7.68 -23.94
N PHE A 39 -3.67 -6.69 -24.70
CA PHE A 39 -2.95 -5.45 -24.93
C PHE A 39 -2.71 -4.65 -23.64
N ILE A 40 -3.68 -4.62 -22.72
CA ILE A 40 -3.54 -3.97 -21.40
C ILE A 40 -2.47 -4.71 -20.57
N PHE A 41 -2.50 -6.05 -20.54
CA PHE A 41 -1.46 -6.82 -19.83
C PHE A 41 -0.04 -6.59 -20.42
N ASP A 42 0.07 -6.46 -21.74
CA ASP A 42 1.33 -6.19 -22.45
C ASP A 42 1.81 -4.73 -22.23
N LEU A 43 0.90 -3.76 -22.29
CA LEU A 43 1.21 -2.33 -22.11
C LEU A 43 1.68 -2.00 -20.68
N PHE A 44 1.12 -2.67 -19.68
CA PHE A 44 1.48 -2.46 -18.28
C PHE A 44 2.64 -3.34 -17.80
N GLN A 45 3.30 -4.09 -18.69
CA GLN A 45 4.35 -5.05 -18.30
C GLN A 45 3.94 -5.79 -17.04
N THR A 46 2.76 -6.44 -17.08
CA THR A 46 2.47 -7.47 -16.12
C THR A 46 3.35 -8.65 -16.51
N GLU A 47 4.67 -8.54 -16.27
CA GLU A 47 5.49 -9.71 -15.97
C GLU A 47 4.61 -10.58 -15.09
N THR A 48 4.51 -11.87 -15.42
CA THR A 48 3.89 -12.84 -14.53
C THR A 48 4.54 -12.63 -13.19
N ILE A 49 3.89 -11.87 -12.31
CA ILE A 49 4.34 -11.71 -10.96
C ILE A 49 4.24 -13.15 -10.46
N GLU A 50 5.38 -13.82 -10.31
CA GLU A 50 5.50 -15.11 -9.65
C GLU A 50 5.02 -14.92 -8.22
N ILE A 51 3.71 -14.77 -8.00
CA ILE A 51 3.08 -14.51 -6.70
C ILE A 51 3.98 -13.63 -5.82
N GLN A 52 4.44 -12.50 -6.36
CA GLN A 52 5.20 -11.51 -5.59
C GLN A 52 4.19 -10.45 -5.14
N ASP A 53 3.16 -10.92 -4.45
CA ASP A 53 2.48 -10.14 -3.42
C ASP A 53 1.42 -11.02 -2.75
N LYS A 54 1.88 -11.80 -1.76
CA LYS A 54 1.06 -12.32 -0.65
C LYS A 54 0.53 -11.18 0.25
N ALA A 55 0.43 -9.97 -0.29
CA ALA A 55 0.20 -8.70 0.39
C ALA A 55 -0.94 -7.88 -0.23
N LEU A 56 -1.63 -8.36 -1.28
CA LEU A 56 -2.94 -7.83 -1.64
C LEU A 56 -3.98 -8.36 -0.63
N GLN A 57 -3.87 -7.83 0.59
CA GLN A 57 -4.73 -8.11 1.73
C GLN A 57 -6.14 -7.61 1.40
N THR A 58 -6.95 -8.51 0.89
CA THR A 58 -8.40 -8.32 0.79
C THR A 58 -8.92 -8.02 2.19
N THR A 59 -9.58 -6.88 2.31
CA THR A 59 -10.22 -6.36 3.52
C THR A 59 -11.41 -7.23 3.91
N ALA A 60 -11.17 -8.41 4.47
CA ALA A 60 -12.06 -9.10 5.39
C ALA A 60 -11.44 -10.44 5.81
N PHE A 61 -11.12 -10.51 7.09
CA PHE A 61 -11.21 -11.74 7.89
C PHE A 61 -10.12 -12.80 7.66
N LEU A 62 -9.08 -12.67 8.49
CA LEU A 62 -8.00 -13.62 8.77
C LEU A 62 -6.98 -13.82 7.64
N ASN A 63 -5.78 -13.27 7.87
CA ASN A 63 -4.57 -13.69 7.18
C ASN A 63 -4.22 -15.12 7.69
N PRO A 64 -4.42 -16.19 6.89
CA PRO A 64 -4.25 -17.57 7.37
C PRO A 64 -2.77 -17.96 7.50
N GLU A 65 -1.88 -17.12 6.99
CA GLU A 65 -0.46 -17.33 7.00
C GLU A 65 0.16 -16.20 7.82
N LEU A 66 0.33 -16.43 9.12
CA LEU A 66 1.29 -15.65 9.88
C LEU A 66 2.65 -15.86 9.21
N PRO A 67 3.38 -14.80 8.81
CA PRO A 67 4.74 -14.98 8.33
C PRO A 67 5.48 -15.76 9.39
N GLY A 68 6.01 -16.93 9.03
CA GLY A 68 6.82 -17.72 9.95
C GLY A 68 7.87 -16.80 10.54
N ALA A 69 7.98 -16.77 11.87
CA ALA A 69 9.01 -15.97 12.50
C ALA A 69 10.34 -16.42 11.92
N GLN A 70 11.01 -15.54 11.17
CA GLN A 70 12.40 -15.74 10.77
C GLN A 70 13.24 -15.56 12.03
N ILE A 71 13.12 -16.50 12.96
CA ILE A 71 14.08 -16.68 14.03
C ILE A 71 15.28 -17.28 13.32
N LYS A 72 16.11 -16.40 12.73
CA LYS A 72 17.49 -16.75 12.50
C LYS A 72 18.02 -17.27 13.83
N ASP A 73 18.84 -18.32 13.79
CA ASP A 73 19.57 -18.81 14.95
C ASP A 73 20.67 -17.80 15.36
N ASP A 74 20.35 -16.51 15.36
CA ASP A 74 21.18 -15.36 15.73
C ASP A 74 21.36 -15.30 17.27
N GLY A 75 21.13 -16.41 17.97
CA GLY A 75 21.24 -16.51 19.43
C GLY A 75 20.17 -15.71 20.19
N ILE A 76 19.16 -15.16 19.51
CA ILE A 76 18.12 -14.29 20.11
C ILE A 76 17.16 -15.08 21.02
N GLY A 77 17.24 -16.42 21.07
CA GLY A 77 16.48 -17.24 22.01
C GLY A 77 14.95 -17.09 21.88
N SER A 78 14.20 -17.85 22.69
CA SER A 78 12.75 -17.62 22.78
C SER A 78 12.44 -16.44 23.71
N LYS A 79 11.27 -15.78 23.55
CA LYS A 79 10.82 -14.71 24.47
C LYS A 79 10.87 -15.14 25.94
N TYR A 80 10.50 -16.40 26.22
CA TYR A 80 10.52 -16.97 27.57
C TYR A 80 11.94 -17.18 28.09
N GLU A 81 12.87 -17.59 27.22
CA GLU A 81 14.28 -17.79 27.56
C GLU A 81 14.98 -16.45 27.85
N ASN A 82 14.73 -15.42 27.03
CA ASN A 82 15.23 -14.07 27.28
C ASN A 82 14.64 -13.47 28.54
N MET A 83 13.36 -13.72 28.81
CA MET A 83 12.72 -13.23 30.03
C MET A 83 13.33 -13.88 31.27
N ALA A 84 13.57 -15.19 31.22
CA ALA A 84 14.22 -15.90 32.31
C ALA A 84 15.68 -15.47 32.51
N LYS A 85 16.42 -15.15 31.44
CA LYS A 85 17.79 -14.64 31.51
C LYS A 85 17.88 -13.21 32.05
N SER A 86 16.97 -12.32 31.65
CA SER A 86 16.99 -10.91 32.06
C SER A 86 16.40 -10.67 33.46
N TRP A 87 15.36 -11.42 33.83
CA TRP A 87 14.58 -11.19 35.06
C TRP A 87 14.49 -12.40 36.01
N GLY A 88 15.06 -13.56 35.64
CA GLY A 88 14.99 -14.78 36.43
C GLY A 88 13.78 -15.67 36.08
N LYS A 89 13.87 -16.97 36.41
CA LYS A 89 12.81 -17.95 36.15
C LYS A 89 11.71 -17.84 37.21
N ILE A 90 10.58 -17.27 36.85
CA ILE A 90 9.39 -17.23 37.71
C ILE A 90 8.74 -18.63 37.72
N GLN A 91 8.65 -19.28 38.88
CA GLN A 91 7.87 -20.50 39.09
C GLN A 91 6.67 -20.17 39.98
N ASP A 92 5.45 -20.41 39.50
CA ASP A 92 4.19 -20.02 40.16
C ASP A 92 3.84 -20.82 41.43
N TYR A 93 4.83 -21.43 42.08
CA TYR A 93 4.62 -22.19 43.31
C TYR A 93 5.23 -21.42 44.49
N SER A 94 4.36 -20.68 45.20
CA SER A 94 4.64 -19.97 46.46
C SER A 94 5.47 -18.69 46.35
N ALA A 95 4.80 -17.55 46.51
CA ALA A 95 5.40 -16.21 46.61
C ALA A 95 6.35 -16.01 47.83
N VAL A 96 6.48 -17.02 48.70
CA VAL A 96 7.30 -16.95 49.92
C VAL A 96 8.67 -17.62 49.73
N ASP A 97 8.84 -18.49 48.72
CA ASP A 97 10.13 -19.15 48.43
C ASP A 97 11.01 -18.34 47.44
N ASN A 98 10.52 -17.18 46.99
CA ASN A 98 11.15 -16.33 45.99
C ASN A 98 11.87 -15.10 46.59
N ILE A 99 11.88 -14.96 47.92
CA ILE A 99 12.57 -13.88 48.61
C ILE A 99 13.78 -14.51 49.32
N ASP A 100 14.98 -14.04 48.96
CA ASP A 100 16.28 -14.40 49.53
C ASP A 100 16.86 -15.78 49.17
N ARG A 101 16.68 -16.23 47.93
CA ARG A 101 17.73 -17.06 47.32
C ARG A 101 18.73 -16.09 46.70
N GLU A 102 19.95 -16.03 47.26
CA GLU A 102 21.13 -15.45 46.59
C GLU A 102 21.33 -16.18 45.26
N GLU A 103 20.54 -15.84 44.24
CA GLU A 103 20.92 -16.12 42.87
C GLU A 103 22.19 -15.30 42.62
N PRO A 104 23.29 -15.94 42.21
CA PRO A 104 24.50 -15.21 41.94
C PRO A 104 24.17 -14.19 40.85
N ASP A 105 24.43 -12.91 41.13
CA ASP A 105 24.27 -11.75 40.22
C ASP A 105 25.05 -11.91 38.89
N LYS A 106 25.73 -13.05 38.72
CA LYS A 106 26.48 -13.52 37.56
C LYS A 106 25.62 -14.13 36.44
N ASN A 107 24.33 -14.40 36.67
CA ASN A 107 23.45 -15.03 35.67
C ASN A 107 22.63 -14.04 34.82
N LYS A 108 22.73 -12.73 35.09
CA LYS A 108 22.14 -11.70 34.21
C LYS A 108 23.15 -11.42 33.10
N GLU A 109 22.86 -11.92 31.90
CA GLU A 109 23.67 -11.60 30.72
C GLU A 109 23.62 -10.08 30.50
N GLU A 110 24.79 -9.43 30.37
CA GLU A 110 24.83 -8.00 30.04
C GLU A 110 24.14 -7.77 28.70
N TYR A 111 23.29 -6.73 28.65
CA TYR A 111 22.58 -6.39 27.43
C TYR A 111 23.57 -5.95 26.36
N GLU A 112 23.77 -6.81 25.37
CA GLU A 112 24.45 -6.46 24.14
C GLU A 112 23.41 -6.20 23.05
N SER A 113 23.48 -5.02 22.43
CA SER A 113 22.71 -4.76 21.20
C SER A 113 23.06 -5.84 20.18
N LYS A 114 22.07 -6.66 19.82
CA LYS A 114 22.19 -7.67 18.76
C LYS A 114 21.94 -7.10 17.36
N TYR A 115 21.67 -5.80 17.26
CA TYR A 115 21.63 -5.08 15.98
C TYR A 115 23.03 -4.72 15.54
N THR A 116 23.32 -5.01 14.28
CA THR A 116 24.56 -4.58 13.63
C THR A 116 24.50 -3.07 13.42
N GLN A 117 25.66 -2.41 13.33
CA GLN A 117 25.69 -0.98 13.01
C GLN A 117 24.95 -0.69 11.70
N ASP A 118 25.10 -1.56 10.70
CA ASP A 118 24.40 -1.49 9.41
C ASP A 118 22.86 -1.48 9.57
N ASP A 119 22.32 -2.26 10.51
CA ASP A 119 20.86 -2.31 10.76
C ASP A 119 20.37 -1.00 11.40
N ILE A 120 21.19 -0.42 12.28
CA ILE A 120 20.90 0.86 12.95
C ILE A 120 20.96 2.00 11.94
N ASP A 121 21.94 1.97 11.04
CA ASP A 121 22.13 2.98 10.00
C ASP A 121 20.97 2.96 8.99
N LEU A 122 20.52 1.77 8.57
CA LEU A 122 19.36 1.61 7.68
C LEU A 122 18.08 2.19 8.30
N LEU A 123 17.83 1.94 9.59
CA LEU A 123 16.68 2.51 10.29
C LEU A 123 16.79 4.04 10.38
N THR A 124 17.99 4.56 10.59
CA THR A 124 18.24 5.99 10.67
C THR A 124 17.99 6.68 9.33
N GLU A 125 18.40 6.06 8.23
CA GLU A 125 18.16 6.55 6.86
C GLU A 125 16.66 6.60 6.53
N ASP A 126 15.91 5.53 6.80
CA ASP A 126 14.45 5.48 6.60
C ASP A 126 13.72 6.57 7.40
N HIS A 127 14.17 6.81 8.65
CA HIS A 127 13.62 7.89 9.46
C HIS A 127 13.92 9.28 8.89
N GLN A 128 15.12 9.51 8.35
CA GLN A 128 15.49 10.77 7.72
C GLN A 128 14.73 11.01 6.41
N GLU A 129 14.56 9.98 5.58
CA GLU A 129 13.81 10.07 4.33
C GLU A 129 12.34 10.44 4.60
N LYS A 130 11.71 9.80 5.58
CA LYS A 130 10.34 10.11 6.00
C LYS A 130 10.20 11.54 6.53
N ALA A 131 11.18 12.01 7.31
CA ALA A 131 11.18 13.38 7.81
C ALA A 131 11.30 14.40 6.66
N ALA A 132 12.20 14.17 5.71
CA ALA A 132 12.38 15.02 4.54
C ALA A 132 11.14 15.05 3.64
N ALA A 133 10.51 13.89 3.40
CA ALA A 133 9.29 13.79 2.61
C ALA A 133 8.12 14.56 3.28
N ALA A 134 8.01 14.47 4.60
CA ALA A 134 6.99 15.22 5.35
C ALA A 134 7.23 16.74 5.29
N GLU A 135 8.48 17.19 5.36
CA GLU A 135 8.82 18.60 5.24
C GLU A 135 8.49 19.14 3.84
N ILE A 136 8.87 18.42 2.77
CA ILE A 136 8.57 18.80 1.38
C ILE A 136 7.05 18.84 1.15
N ALA A 137 6.30 17.86 1.66
CA ALA A 137 4.85 17.86 1.57
C ALA A 137 4.25 19.09 2.27
N SER A 138 4.74 19.44 3.46
CA SER A 138 4.27 20.61 4.21
C SER A 138 4.64 21.95 3.57
N ALA A 139 5.77 22.02 2.86
CA ALA A 139 6.18 23.22 2.12
C ALA A 139 5.28 23.41 0.90
N LYS A 140 5.04 22.33 0.15
CA LYS A 140 4.18 22.34 -1.03
C LYS A 140 2.73 22.73 -0.70
N THR A 141 2.19 22.29 0.44
CA THR A 141 0.83 22.69 0.85
C THR A 141 0.75 24.19 1.13
N ARG A 142 1.75 24.79 1.80
CA ARG A 142 1.80 26.23 2.04
C ARG A 142 1.92 27.04 0.74
N GLU A 143 2.72 26.57 -0.21
CA GLU A 143 2.83 27.21 -1.52
C GLU A 143 1.50 27.17 -2.29
N GLN A 144 0.82 26.03 -2.27
CA GLN A 144 -0.49 25.88 -2.92
C GLN A 144 -1.56 26.76 -2.29
N GLU A 145 -1.55 26.91 -0.97
CA GLU A 145 -2.46 27.79 -0.24
C GLU A 145 -2.22 29.26 -0.59
N ALA A 146 -0.95 29.70 -0.61
CA ALA A 146 -0.59 31.06 -1.02
C ALA A 146 -1.00 31.37 -2.47
N LEU A 147 -0.85 30.40 -3.39
CA LEU A 147 -1.30 30.55 -4.77
C LEU A 147 -2.83 30.65 -4.87
N ALA A 148 -3.56 29.84 -4.08
CA ALA A 148 -5.02 29.89 -4.04
C ALA A 148 -5.54 31.24 -3.51
N GLU A 149 -4.88 31.84 -2.52
CA GLU A 149 -5.21 33.18 -2.03
C GLU A 149 -4.97 34.26 -3.08
N LEU A 150 -3.88 34.17 -3.85
CA LEU A 150 -3.60 35.10 -4.95
C LEU A 150 -4.65 34.99 -6.06
N GLU A 151 -5.04 33.78 -6.44
CA GLU A 151 -6.10 33.56 -7.43
C GLU A 151 -7.44 34.12 -6.96
N LYS A 152 -7.77 33.93 -5.68
CA LYS A 152 -8.98 34.49 -5.06
C LYS A 152 -8.97 36.01 -5.08
N ALA A 153 -7.86 36.66 -4.71
CA ALA A 153 -7.72 38.11 -4.74
C ALA A 153 -7.80 38.67 -6.17
N LEU A 154 -7.21 37.95 -7.14
CA LEU A 154 -7.28 38.31 -8.56
C LEU A 154 -8.72 38.21 -9.10
N ALA A 155 -9.45 37.16 -8.73
CA ALA A 155 -10.85 36.98 -9.10
C ALA A 155 -11.74 38.09 -8.51
N GLU A 156 -11.52 38.46 -7.24
CA GLU A 156 -12.22 39.55 -6.58
C GLU A 156 -11.92 40.91 -7.24
N ALA A 157 -10.66 41.19 -7.57
CA ALA A 157 -10.27 42.39 -8.31
C ALA A 157 -10.92 42.47 -9.70
N ARG A 158 -11.02 41.34 -10.43
CA ARG A 158 -11.74 41.27 -11.71
C ARG A 158 -13.22 41.56 -11.56
N LEU A 159 -13.88 40.99 -10.55
CA LEU A 159 -15.30 41.21 -10.29
C LEU A 159 -15.57 42.69 -9.93
N ARG A 160 -14.71 43.29 -9.10
CA ARG A 160 -14.78 44.72 -8.77
C ARG A 160 -14.54 45.61 -9.99
N GLY A 161 -13.61 45.24 -10.87
CA GLY A 161 -13.35 45.94 -12.13
C GLY A 161 -14.55 45.91 -13.09
N GLN A 162 -15.27 44.79 -13.17
CA GLN A 162 -16.50 44.70 -13.96
C GLN A 162 -17.64 45.53 -13.36
N ASN A 163 -17.84 45.48 -12.04
CA ASN A 163 -18.87 46.28 -11.37
C ASN A 163 -18.62 47.80 -11.46
N ALA A 164 -17.37 48.25 -11.58
CA ALA A 164 -17.04 49.67 -11.77
C ALA A 164 -17.32 50.18 -13.21
N THR A 165 -17.55 49.28 -14.18
CA THR A 165 -17.88 49.65 -15.57
C THR A 165 -19.37 49.74 -15.88
N VAL A 166 -20.23 49.46 -14.89
CA VAL A 166 -21.68 49.74 -15.01
C VAL A 166 -21.92 51.17 -14.52
N PRO A 167 -22.41 52.10 -15.37
CA PRO A 167 -22.66 53.48 -14.94
C PRO A 167 -23.73 53.52 -13.85
N PRO A 168 -23.67 54.48 -12.91
CA PRO A 168 -24.68 54.61 -11.87
C PRO A 168 -26.03 54.94 -12.53
N ALA A 169 -27.08 54.20 -12.16
CA ALA A 169 -28.43 54.54 -12.55
C ALA A 169 -28.78 55.92 -11.98
N GLU A 170 -28.97 56.88 -12.87
CA GLU A 170 -29.41 58.24 -12.54
C GLU A 170 -30.77 58.15 -11.84
N THR A 171 -30.80 58.60 -10.59
CA THR A 171 -32.01 58.85 -9.83
C THR A 171 -32.70 60.10 -10.39
N ASP A 172 -33.69 59.91 -11.26
CA ASP A 172 -34.59 60.99 -11.68
C ASP A 172 -35.60 61.29 -10.55
N THR A 173 -35.26 62.24 -9.69
CA THR A 173 -36.24 63.03 -8.93
C THR A 173 -36.72 64.17 -9.81
N ALA A 174 -37.93 64.03 -10.38
CA ALA A 174 -38.66 65.12 -11.01
C ALA A 174 -39.41 65.93 -9.94
N ASN A 175 -39.11 67.23 -9.84
CA ASN A 175 -39.92 68.28 -9.20
C ASN A 175 -39.83 69.53 -10.08
#